data_AF-X0RTX3-F1
#
_entry.id   AF-X0RTX3-F1
#
_cell.length_a   1.000
_cell.length_b   1.000
_cell.length_c   1.000
_cell.angle_alpha   90.00
_cell.angle_beta   90.00
_cell.angle_gamma   90.00
#
_symmetry.space_group_name_H-M   'P 1'
#
loop_
_entity.id
_entity.type
_entity.pdbx_description
1 polymer ?
#
loop_
_entity_poly.entity_id
_entity_poly.type
_entity_poly.pdbx_seq_one_letter_code
_entity_poly.pdbx_strand_id
1 'polypeptide(L)' 'MPTKEILDKLSIYIPQSKMGEKPVERLIKLGQKKDRSVNYLVVEAILEYLKREEKK' A
#
# COMPACT_ATOMS: atom_id res chain seq x y z
N MET A 1 25.71 17.22 -0.82
CA MET A 1 25.77 15.82 -0.31
C MET A 1 24.90 14.99 -1.23
N PRO A 2 25.35 13.84 -1.75
CA PRO A 2 24.45 13.00 -2.53
C PRO A 2 23.45 12.40 -1.54
N THR A 3 22.20 12.87 -1.60
CA THR A 3 21.06 12.16 -1.01
C THR A 3 21.07 10.78 -1.66
N LYS A 4 21.52 9.76 -0.92
CA LYS A 4 21.26 8.36 -1.29
C LYS A 4 19.76 8.29 -1.52
N GLU A 5 19.33 8.14 -2.76
CA GLU A 5 17.98 7.70 -3.06
C GLU A 5 17.88 6.31 -2.44
N ILE A 6 17.33 6.25 -1.24
CA ILE A 6 16.99 4.98 -0.65
C ILE A 6 15.85 4.47 -1.53
N LEU A 7 16.13 3.46 -2.35
CA LEU A 7 15.11 2.64 -2.97
C LEU A 7 14.46 1.85 -1.82
N ASP A 8 13.68 2.55 -1.00
CA ASP A 8 13.08 2.04 0.23
C ASP A 8 12.05 0.98 -0.13
N LYS A 9 12.48 -0.28 -0.10
CA LYS A 9 11.58 -1.42 -0.16
C LYS A 9 10.83 -1.47 1.17
N LEU A 10 9.56 -1.09 1.15
CA LEU A 10 8.65 -1.19 2.29
C LEU A 10 8.04 -2.60 2.35
N SER A 11 8.44 -3.38 3.36
CA SER A 11 7.79 -4.65 3.70
C SER A 11 6.71 -4.41 4.75
N ILE A 12 5.44 -4.63 4.42
CA ILE A 12 4.31 -4.42 5.35
C ILE A 12 3.84 -5.76 5.91
N TYR A 13 3.85 -5.88 7.24
CA TYR A 13 3.27 -7.04 7.93
C TYR A 13 1.76 -6.88 8.10
N ILE A 14 1.00 -7.94 7.79
CA ILE A 14 -0.44 -7.99 8.03
C ILE A 14 -0.68 -8.79 9.31
N PRO A 15 -1.24 -8.17 10.36
CA PRO A 15 -1.58 -8.87 11.60
C PRO A 15 -2.49 -10.06 11.35
N GLN A 16 -2.28 -11.16 12.09
CA GLN A 16 -3.10 -12.37 12.04
C GLN A 16 -4.61 -12.08 12.16
N SER A 17 -4.99 -11.16 13.07
CA SER A 17 -6.38 -10.72 13.26
C SER A 17 -7.02 -10.09 12.02
N LYS A 18 -6.21 -9.67 11.04
CA LYS A 18 -6.65 -9.07 9.77
C LYS A 18 -6.45 -10.01 8.57
N MET A 19 -5.95 -11.24 8.77
CA MET A 19 -5.80 -12.20 7.66
C MET A 19 -7.13 -12.70 7.11
N GLY A 20 -8.16 -12.82 7.95
CA GLY A 20 -9.52 -13.20 7.51
C GLY A 20 -10.13 -12.21 6.51
N GLU A 21 -9.73 -10.94 6.57
CA GLU A 21 -10.16 -9.89 5.64
C GLU A 21 -9.52 -10.01 4.25
N LYS A 22 -8.53 -10.91 4.09
CA LYS A 22 -7.84 -11.24 2.83
C LYS A 22 -7.41 -9.99 2.04
N PRO A 23 -6.75 -8.99 2.66
CA PRO A 23 -6.47 -7.71 2.01
C PRO A 23 -5.59 -7.86 0.76
N VAL A 24 -4.62 -8.78 0.77
CA VAL A 24 -3.74 -9.04 -0.38
C VAL A 24 -4.53 -9.61 -1.55
N GLU A 25 -5.39 -10.62 -1.32
CA GLU A 25 -6.22 -11.20 -2.38
C GLU A 25 -7.18 -10.16 -2.99
N ARG A 26 -7.77 -9.30 -2.14
CA ARG A 26 -8.65 -8.22 -2.57
C ARG A 26 -7.91 -7.19 -3.41
N LEU A 27 -6.69 -6.82 -3.02
CA LEU A 27 -5.84 -5.89 -3.77
C LEU A 27 -5.39 -6.50 -5.10
N ILE A 28 -5.06 -7.79 -5.16
CA ILE A 28 -4.73 -8.48 -6.43
C ILE A 28 -5.90 -8.40 -7.40
N LYS A 29 -7.11 -8.77 -6.94
CA LYS A 29 -8.33 -8.71 -7.76
C LYS A 29 -8.64 -7.28 -8.22
N LEU A 30 -8.43 -6.30 -7.35
CA LEU A 30 -8.64 -4.89 -7.68
C LEU A 30 -7.61 -4.39 -8.71
N GLY A 31 -6.34 -4.78 -8.55
CA GLY A 31 -5.26 -4.45 -9.47
C GLY A 31 -5.52 -4.99 -10.87
N GLN A 32 -5.95 -6.25 -10.98
CA GLN A 32 -6.35 -6.85 -12.26
C GLN A 32 -7.49 -6.07 -12.94
N LYS A 33 -8.51 -5.66 -12.18
CA LYS A 33 -9.64 -4.88 -12.71
C LYS A 33 -9.25 -3.47 -13.17
N LYS A 34 -8.21 -2.88 -12.57
CA LYS A 34 -7.76 -1.51 -12.84
C LYS A 34 -6.55 -1.44 -13.77
N ASP A 35 -6.02 -2.59 -14.19
CA ASP A 35 -4.74 -2.71 -14.89
C ASP A 35 -3.59 -2.02 -14.13
N ARG A 36 -3.51 -2.28 -12.81
CA ARG A 36 -2.50 -1.71 -11.90
C ARG A 36 -1.87 -2.78 -11.02
N SER A 37 -0.61 -2.57 -10.65
CA SER A 37 0.09 -3.45 -9.71
C SER A 37 -0.44 -3.28 -8.28
N VAL A 38 -0.30 -4.32 -7.46
CA VAL A 38 -0.66 -4.24 -6.03
C VAL A 38 0.15 -3.16 -5.32
N ASN A 39 1.44 -3.03 -5.61
CA ASN A 39 2.29 -1.99 -5.02
C ASN A 39 1.76 -0.59 -5.32
N TYR A 40 1.31 -0.33 -6.54
CA TYR A 40 0.71 0.95 -6.91
C TYR A 40 -0.50 1.27 -6.02
N LEU A 41 -1.41 0.31 -5.87
CA LEU A 41 -2.62 0.47 -5.05
C LEU A 41 -2.29 0.66 -3.56
N VAL A 42 -1.28 -0.05 -3.04
CA VAL A 42 -0.84 0.09 -1.65
C VAL A 42 -0.29 1.48 -1.39
N VAL A 43 0.57 2.00 -2.28
CA VAL A 43 1.14 3.34 -2.14
C VAL A 43 0.04 4.40 -2.23
N GLU A 44 -0.89 4.29 -3.19
CA GLU A 44 -2.04 5.21 -3.26
C GLU A 44 -2.85 5.20 -1.96
N ALA A 45 -3.18 4.03 -1.42
CA ALA A 45 -3.93 3.92 -0.17
C ALA A 45 -3.21 4.55 1.03
N ILE A 46 -1.87 4.43 1.09
CA ILE A 46 -1.05 5.08 2.12
C ILE A 46 -1.12 6.60 1.96
N LEU A 47 -0.93 7.13 0.75
CA LEU A 47 -1.00 8.57 0.49
C LEU A 47 -2.37 9.16 0.78
N GLU A 48 -3.45 8.45 0.41
CA GLU A 48 -4.81 8.85 0.74
C GLU A 48 -5.05 8.89 2.25
N TYR A 49 -4.56 7.88 2.98
CA TYR A 49 -4.66 7.85 4.44
C TYR A 49 -3.95 9.06 5.07
N LEU A 50 -2.68 9.30 4.69
CA LEU A 50 -1.89 10.42 5.20
C LEU A 50 -2.59 11.76 4.94
N LYS A 51 -3.03 11.99 3.70
CA LYS A 51 -3.74 13.22 3.31
C LYS A 51 -5.00 13.49 4.14
N ARG A 52 -5.68 12.46 4.64
CA ARG A 52 -6.83 12.63 5.54
C ARG A 52 -6.40 12.97 6.96
N GLU A 53 -5.34 12.35 7.47
CA GLU A 53 -4.86 12.58 8.83
C GLU A 53 -4.16 13.93 8.97
N GLU A 54 -3.44 14.40 7.94
CA GLU A 54 -2.80 15.72 7.92
C GLU A 54 -3.79 16.90 7.87
N LYS A 55 -5.05 16.63 7.54
CA LYS A 55 -6.13 17.63 7.47
C LYS A 55 -6.96 17.73 8.76
N LYS A 56 -6.70 16.88 9.75
CA LYS A 56 -7.32 16.95 11.07
C LYS A 56 -6.53 17.89 11.96
#